data_AF-A0A2D7H8Y7-F1
#
_entry.id   AF-A0A2D7H8Y7-F1
#
_cell.length_a   1.000
_cell.length_b   1.000
_cell.length_c   1.000
_cell.angle_alpha   90.00
_cell.angle_beta   90.00
_cell.angle_gamma   90.00
#
_symmetry.space_group_name_H-M   'P 1'
#
loop_
_entity.id
_entity.type
_entity.pdbx_description
1 polymer ?
#
loop_
_entity_poly.entity_id
_entity_poly.type
_entity_poly.pdbx_seq_one_letter_code
_entity_poly.pdbx_strand_id
1 'polypeptide(L)'
;MSAETRTRRFSERTIRQVNLDCKRAMIRGRFCPDRSEVAQQRCVADQDESDQSFGSQLWYFEGWGVDIYDQRYAVFGVVEYSLQYGLHELLEDAVFESEDQRARYRYLYDDEKQKATWHHPSHRWLVLGVVLMAVISLTYLMIVTLT
;
A
#
# COMPACT_ATOMS: atom_id res chain seq x y z
N MET A 1 -6.03 -18.51 -11.36
CA MET A 1 -6.78 -17.46 -12.09
C MET A 1 -5.75 -16.54 -12.72
N SER A 2 -5.61 -16.58 -14.04
CA SER A 2 -4.63 -15.76 -14.77
C SER A 2 -4.98 -14.30 -14.62
N ALA A 3 -4.00 -13.49 -14.21
CA ALA A 3 -4.10 -12.03 -14.22
C ALA A 3 -4.28 -11.58 -15.69
N GLU A 4 -5.52 -11.39 -16.10
CA GLU A 4 -5.84 -10.68 -17.33
C GLU A 4 -5.28 -9.26 -17.19
N THR A 5 -4.14 -9.00 -17.84
CA THR A 5 -3.63 -7.67 -18.12
C THR A 5 -4.59 -6.98 -19.10
N ARG A 6 -5.79 -6.63 -18.60
CA ARG A 6 -6.71 -5.74 -19.29
C ARG A 6 -5.95 -4.43 -19.45
N THR A 7 -5.69 -4.04 -20.70
CA THR A 7 -5.01 -2.79 -21.05
C THR A 7 -5.97 -1.63 -20.77
N ARG A 8 -6.25 -1.38 -19.48
CA ARG A 8 -7.08 -0.27 -19.04
C ARG A 8 -6.32 1.01 -19.43
N ARG A 9 -6.98 1.88 -20.21
CA ARG A 9 -6.41 3.18 -20.56
C ARG A 9 -6.59 4.09 -19.35
N PHE A 10 -5.51 4.32 -18.62
CA PHE A 10 -5.49 5.30 -17.54
C PHE A 10 -5.44 6.71 -18.12
N SER A 11 -5.96 7.68 -17.36
CA SER A 11 -5.87 9.09 -17.75
C SER A 11 -4.41 9.55 -17.79
N GLU A 12 -4.09 10.53 -18.64
CA GLU A 12 -2.75 11.13 -18.68
C GLU A 12 -2.34 11.71 -17.31
N ARG A 13 -3.30 12.23 -16.55
CA ARG A 13 -3.07 12.73 -15.19
C ARG A 13 -2.60 11.61 -14.26
N THR A 14 -3.26 10.45 -14.30
CA THR A 14 -2.88 9.28 -13.50
C THR A 14 -1.49 8.80 -13.86
N ILE A 15 -1.20 8.63 -15.16
CA ILE A 15 0.13 8.21 -15.61
C ILE A 15 1.22 9.20 -15.19
N ARG A 16 0.94 10.51 -15.30
CA ARG A 16 1.87 11.55 -14.86
C ARG A 16 2.12 11.51 -13.36
N GLN A 17 1.08 11.31 -12.55
CA GLN A 17 1.21 11.16 -11.11
C GLN A 17 2.04 9.92 -10.76
N VAL A 18 1.73 8.77 -11.34
CA VAL A 18 2.50 7.54 -11.17
C VAL A 18 3.97 7.75 -11.50
N ASN A 19 4.29 8.43 -12.60
CA ASN A 19 5.67 8.72 -12.97
C ASN A 19 6.40 9.59 -11.92
N LEU A 20 5.73 10.63 -11.40
CA LEU A 20 6.29 11.47 -10.35
C LEU A 20 6.57 10.67 -9.07
N ASP A 21 5.64 9.81 -8.67
CA ASP A 21 5.79 8.99 -7.47
C ASP A 21 6.84 7.87 -7.67
N CYS A 22 6.97 7.28 -8.86
CA CYS A 22 8.09 6.39 -9.19
C CYS A 22 9.45 7.10 -9.03
N LYS A 23 9.58 8.33 -9.55
CA LYS A 23 10.81 9.13 -9.38
C LYS A 23 11.07 9.46 -7.91
N ARG A 24 10.02 9.76 -7.13
CA ARG A 24 10.13 9.99 -5.70
C ARG A 24 10.60 8.74 -4.95
N ALA A 25 10.10 7.56 -5.32
CA ALA A 25 10.54 6.28 -4.79
C ALA A 25 12.03 6.04 -5.07
N MET A 26 12.51 6.35 -6.29
CA MET A 26 13.94 6.27 -6.64
C MET A 26 14.81 7.17 -5.74
N ILE A 27 14.35 8.39 -5.46
CA ILE A 27 15.05 9.30 -4.53
C ILE A 27 15.09 8.70 -3.11
N ARG A 28 13.99 8.14 -2.63
CA ARG A 28 13.94 7.45 -1.32
C ARG A 28 14.90 6.25 -1.27
N GLY A 29 15.05 5.55 -2.40
CA GLY A 29 16.04 4.50 -2.63
C GLY A 29 17.49 5.00 -2.72
N ARG A 30 17.76 6.29 -2.50
CA ARG A 30 19.08 6.94 -2.59
C ARG A 30 19.70 6.95 -3.99
N PHE A 31 18.88 6.82 -5.04
CA PHE A 31 19.33 7.01 -6.41
C PHE A 31 19.26 8.50 -6.79
N CYS A 32 20.18 8.92 -7.66
CA CYS A 32 20.26 10.28 -8.18
C CYS A 32 19.07 10.53 -9.15
N PRO A 33 18.16 11.48 -8.85
CA PRO A 33 16.94 11.66 -9.64
C PRO A 33 17.18 12.14 -11.07
N ASP A 34 18.21 12.94 -11.31
CA ASP A 34 18.49 13.53 -12.62
C ASP A 34 19.12 12.54 -13.61
N ARG A 35 19.79 11.51 -13.07
CA ARG A 35 20.51 10.49 -13.84
C ARG A 35 19.80 9.15 -13.87
N SER A 36 18.81 8.97 -13.00
CA SER A 36 18.00 7.77 -12.95
C SER A 36 16.81 7.89 -13.90
N GLU A 37 16.41 6.76 -14.46
CA GLU A 37 15.36 6.68 -15.48
C GLU A 37 14.32 5.64 -15.08
N VAL A 38 13.05 5.97 -15.23
CA VAL A 38 11.94 5.00 -15.16
C VAL A 38 11.59 4.63 -16.60
N ALA A 39 11.94 3.41 -17.00
CA ALA A 39 11.80 2.93 -18.38
C ALA A 39 10.43 2.32 -18.66
N GLN A 40 9.89 1.56 -17.69
CA GLN A 40 8.61 0.87 -17.83
C GLN A 40 7.76 1.04 -16.59
N GLN A 41 6.44 1.16 -16.80
CA GLN A 41 5.43 1.18 -15.75
C GLN A 41 4.28 0.26 -16.17
N ARG A 42 3.77 -0.52 -15.22
CA ARG A 42 2.66 -1.44 -15.45
C ARG A 42 1.74 -1.46 -14.24
N CYS A 43 0.45 -1.21 -14.46
CA CYS A 43 -0.55 -1.50 -13.45
C CYS A 43 -0.76 -3.01 -13.35
N VAL A 44 -0.57 -3.58 -12.16
CA VAL A 44 -0.59 -5.04 -11.94
C VAL A 44 -1.74 -5.46 -11.01
N ALA A 45 -2.33 -4.52 -10.28
CA ALA A 45 -3.61 -4.73 -9.62
C ALA A 45 -4.39 -3.43 -9.67
N ASP A 46 -5.68 -3.53 -9.96
CA ASP A 46 -6.59 -2.40 -10.04
C ASP A 46 -7.95 -2.89 -9.55
N GLN A 47 -8.30 -2.48 -8.33
CA GLN A 47 -9.58 -2.76 -7.71
C GLN A 47 -10.35 -1.44 -7.65
N ASP A 48 -11.54 -1.45 -8.25
CA ASP A 48 -12.45 -0.31 -8.20
C ASP A 48 -12.97 -0.10 -6.77
N GLU A 49 -13.26 1.15 -6.44
CA GLU A 49 -13.91 1.51 -5.18
C GLU A 49 -15.36 1.01 -5.14
N SER A 50 -15.85 0.75 -3.93
CA SER A 50 -17.25 0.42 -3.69
C SER A 50 -17.78 1.26 -2.53
N ASP A 51 -19.10 1.26 -2.34
CA ASP A 51 -19.71 1.94 -1.19
C ASP A 51 -19.20 1.43 0.17
N GLN A 52 -18.66 0.20 0.21
CA GLN A 52 -18.21 -0.47 1.43
C GLN A 52 -16.68 -0.55 1.56
N SER A 53 -15.93 -0.20 0.50
CA SER A 53 -14.47 -0.38 0.49
C SER A 53 -13.77 0.61 -0.42
N PHE A 54 -12.60 1.06 0.03
CA PHE A 54 -11.64 1.77 -0.81
C PHE A 54 -11.24 0.89 -2.01
N GLY A 55 -11.03 1.53 -3.15
CA GLY A 55 -10.35 0.89 -4.28
C GLY A 55 -8.85 0.81 -3.99
N SER A 56 -8.12 0.03 -4.78
CA SER A 56 -6.66 -0.01 -4.68
C SER A 56 -5.99 -0.20 -6.03
N GLN A 57 -4.86 0.47 -6.22
CA GLN A 57 -4.06 0.35 -7.44
C GLN A 57 -2.61 0.05 -7.09
N LEU A 58 -2.07 -1.00 -7.70
CA LEU A 58 -0.68 -1.41 -7.56
C LEU A 58 0.04 -1.28 -8.88
N TRP A 59 1.06 -0.44 -8.90
CA TRP A 59 1.89 -0.17 -10.06
C TRP A 59 3.28 -0.72 -9.85
N TYR A 60 3.76 -1.47 -10.84
CA TYR A 60 5.15 -1.85 -10.93
C TYR A 60 5.86 -0.90 -11.87
N PHE A 61 7.09 -0.56 -11.53
CA PHE A 61 7.95 0.18 -12.43
C PHE A 61 9.34 -0.44 -12.47
N GLU A 62 10.00 -0.23 -13.59
CA GLU A 62 11.33 -0.75 -13.86
C GLU A 62 12.16 0.33 -14.54
N GLY A 63 13.45 0.33 -14.26
CA GLY A 63 14.32 1.37 -14.76
C GLY A 63 15.76 1.21 -14.33
N TRP A 64 16.47 2.32 -14.40
CA TRP A 64 17.89 2.40 -14.08
C TRP A 64 18.11 3.43 -12.99
N GLY A 65 18.65 2.99 -11.87
CA GLY A 65 19.08 3.87 -10.79
C GLY A 65 20.58 4.13 -10.89
N VAL A 66 21.00 5.37 -10.70
CA VAL A 66 22.41 5.72 -10.53
C VAL A 66 22.63 6.08 -9.07
N ASP A 67 23.54 5.39 -8.40
CA ASP A 67 23.85 5.65 -6.99
C ASP A 67 24.82 6.83 -6.79
N ILE A 68 25.25 7.03 -5.54
CA ILE A 68 26.21 8.10 -5.19
C ILE A 68 27.64 7.82 -5.68
N TYR A 69 27.97 6.58 -6.03
CA TYR A 69 29.27 6.15 -6.54
C TYR A 69 29.32 6.12 -8.07
N ASP A 70 28.29 6.65 -8.72
CA ASP A 70 28.10 6.62 -10.17
C ASP A 70 27.99 5.20 -10.76
N GLN A 71 27.48 4.26 -9.97
CA GLN A 71 27.15 2.92 -10.44
C GLN A 71 25.70 2.86 -10.88
N ARG A 72 25.49 2.26 -12.05
CA ARG A 72 24.17 2.07 -12.64
C ARG A 72 23.64 0.68 -12.30
N TYR A 73 22.49 0.63 -11.66
CA TYR A 73 21.80 -0.60 -11.31
C TYR A 73 20.46 -0.70 -12.02
N ALA A 74 20.07 -1.92 -12.37
CA ALA A 74 18.69 -2.20 -12.70
C ALA A 74 17.85 -2.04 -11.42
N VAL A 75 16.72 -1.37 -11.55
CA VAL A 75 15.86 -1.06 -10.42
C VAL A 75 14.45 -1.51 -10.69
N PHE A 76 13.87 -2.19 -9.72
CA PHE A 76 12.51 -2.71 -9.75
C PHE A 76 11.74 -2.05 -8.60
N GLY A 77 10.65 -1.38 -8.89
CA GLY A 77 9.90 -0.67 -7.87
C GLY A 77 8.41 -0.91 -7.92
N VAL A 78 7.77 -0.48 -6.84
CA VAL A 78 6.34 -0.60 -6.60
C VAL A 78 5.82 0.73 -6.09
N VAL A 79 4.63 1.10 -6.55
CA VAL A 79 3.86 2.24 -6.04
C VAL A 79 2.43 1.78 -5.81
N GLU A 80 1.92 1.96 -4.61
CA GLU A 80 0.56 1.60 -4.23
C GLU A 80 -0.28 2.85 -3.95
N TYR A 81 -1.52 2.82 -4.44
CA TYR A 81 -2.53 3.81 -4.14
C TYR A 81 -3.75 3.20 -3.47
N SER A 82 -4.27 3.92 -2.48
CA SER A 82 -5.66 3.81 -2.05
C SER A 82 -6.53 4.74 -2.90
N LEU A 83 -7.72 4.28 -3.27
CA LEU A 83 -8.68 5.03 -4.07
C LEU A 83 -9.95 5.29 -3.27
N GLN A 84 -10.32 6.56 -3.14
CA GLN A 84 -11.64 6.95 -2.63
C GLN A 84 -12.17 8.19 -3.34
N TYR A 85 -13.42 8.12 -3.80
CA TYR A 85 -14.09 9.22 -4.52
C TYR A 85 -13.26 9.72 -5.71
N GLY A 86 -12.56 8.82 -6.39
CA GLY A 86 -11.67 9.13 -7.50
C GLY A 86 -10.35 9.83 -7.13
N LEU A 87 -9.99 9.90 -5.85
CA LEU A 87 -8.70 10.42 -5.38
C LEU A 87 -7.68 9.28 -5.25
N HIS A 88 -6.48 9.48 -5.79
CA HIS A 88 -5.32 8.59 -5.64
C HIS A 88 -4.45 9.03 -4.47
N GLU A 89 -4.58 8.36 -3.33
CA GLU A 89 -3.70 8.58 -2.17
C GLU A 89 -2.54 7.58 -2.21
N LEU A 90 -1.31 8.09 -2.19
CA LEU A 90 -0.10 7.26 -2.17
C LEU A 90 0.01 6.58 -0.80
N LEU A 91 -0.10 5.26 -0.78
CA LEU A 91 -0.06 4.46 0.46
C LEU A 91 1.37 4.00 0.74
N GLU A 92 2.03 3.40 -0.25
CA GLU A 92 3.39 2.90 -0.12
C GLU A 92 4.16 3.02 -1.44
N ASP A 93 5.46 3.30 -1.34
CA ASP A 93 6.41 3.23 -2.45
C ASP A 93 7.69 2.51 -2.02
N ALA A 94 8.18 1.64 -2.89
CA ALA A 94 9.36 0.83 -2.58
C ALA A 94 10.19 0.56 -3.82
N VAL A 95 11.50 0.36 -3.58
CA VAL A 95 12.49 0.09 -4.61
C VAL A 95 13.33 -1.11 -4.20
N PHE A 96 13.58 -1.99 -5.16
CA PHE A 96 14.24 -3.28 -5.00
C PHE A 96 15.34 -3.43 -6.03
N GLU A 97 16.38 -4.18 -5.67
CA GLU A 97 17.53 -4.47 -6.53
C GLU A 97 17.24 -5.62 -7.51
N SER A 98 16.28 -6.48 -7.21
CA SER A 98 15.89 -7.59 -8.06
C SER A 98 14.38 -7.77 -8.18
N GLU A 99 13.97 -8.34 -9.30
CA GLU A 99 12.57 -8.69 -9.55
C GLU A 99 12.03 -9.69 -8.51
N ASP A 100 12.86 -10.64 -8.05
CA ASP A 100 12.47 -11.63 -7.04
C ASP A 100 12.14 -11.00 -5.69
N GLN A 101 12.87 -9.94 -5.29
CA GLN A 101 12.57 -9.19 -4.08
C GLN A 101 11.22 -8.48 -4.19
N ARG A 102 10.95 -7.86 -5.34
CA ARG A 102 9.65 -7.24 -5.65
C ARG A 102 8.51 -8.27 -5.65
N ALA A 103 8.74 -9.45 -6.22
CA ALA A 103 7.75 -10.54 -6.23
C ALA A 103 7.44 -11.05 -4.82
N ARG A 104 8.46 -11.12 -3.94
CA ARG A 104 8.29 -11.48 -2.53
C ARG A 104 7.45 -10.47 -1.75
N TYR A 105 7.64 -9.18 -2.02
CA TYR A 105 6.79 -8.12 -1.47
C TYR A 105 5.31 -8.36 -1.86
N ARG A 106 5.05 -8.76 -3.11
CA ARG A 106 3.68 -9.12 -3.53
C ARG A 106 3.08 -10.28 -2.76
N TYR A 107 3.87 -11.32 -2.49
CA TYR A 107 3.37 -12.49 -1.76
C TYR A 107 2.93 -12.15 -0.33
N LEU A 108 3.72 -11.32 0.37
CA LEU A 108 3.35 -10.80 1.70
C LEU A 108 2.08 -9.94 1.63
N TYR A 109 2.00 -9.08 0.61
CA TYR A 109 0.88 -8.18 0.39
C TYR A 109 -0.45 -8.90 0.10
N ASP A 110 -0.44 -9.91 -0.78
CA ASP A 110 -1.65 -10.70 -1.09
C ASP A 110 -2.13 -11.48 0.15
N ASP A 111 -1.20 -11.92 1.02
CA ASP A 111 -1.52 -12.60 2.29
C ASP A 111 -2.11 -11.64 3.35
N GLU A 112 -1.61 -10.40 3.45
CA GLU A 112 -2.13 -9.40 4.38
C GLU A 112 -3.51 -8.86 3.95
N LYS A 113 -3.72 -8.60 2.66
CA LYS A 113 -5.03 -8.15 2.14
C LYS A 113 -6.14 -9.19 2.33
N GLN A 114 -5.82 -10.48 2.27
CA GLN A 114 -6.79 -11.55 2.58
C GLN A 114 -7.13 -11.64 4.08
N LYS A 115 -6.32 -11.04 4.97
CA LYS A 115 -6.42 -11.20 6.43
C LYS A 115 -7.05 -10.04 7.19
N ALA A 116 -7.52 -8.99 6.52
CA ALA A 116 -8.44 -8.00 7.12
C ALA A 116 -9.85 -8.57 7.39
N THR A 117 -9.95 -9.87 7.62
CA THR A 117 -11.14 -10.52 8.13
C THR A 117 -11.15 -10.27 9.64
N TRP A 118 -12.28 -9.81 10.19
CA TRP A 118 -12.57 -9.48 11.60
C TRP A 118 -12.20 -10.53 12.68
N HIS A 119 -11.49 -11.59 12.33
CA HIS A 119 -11.09 -12.71 13.19
C HIS A 119 -9.70 -12.57 13.82
N HIS A 120 -9.04 -11.41 13.73
CA HIS A 120 -7.73 -11.25 14.36
C HIS A 120 -7.85 -11.35 15.91
N PRO A 121 -7.11 -12.26 16.58
CA PRO A 121 -7.30 -12.56 18.00
C PRO A 121 -7.02 -11.38 18.93
N SER A 122 -6.29 -10.36 18.47
CA SER A 122 -6.04 -9.09 19.16
C SER A 122 -7.33 -8.29 19.39
N HIS A 123 -8.31 -8.33 18.48
CA HIS A 123 -9.58 -7.64 18.66
C HIS A 123 -10.41 -8.25 19.80
N ARG A 124 -10.25 -9.55 20.08
CA ARG A 124 -10.96 -10.23 21.18
C ARG A 124 -10.51 -9.70 22.55
N TRP A 125 -9.22 -9.40 22.70
CA TRP A 125 -8.67 -8.81 23.93
C TRP A 125 -9.12 -7.36 24.11
N LEU A 126 -9.20 -6.58 23.03
CA LEU A 126 -9.74 -5.22 23.07
C LEU A 126 -11.21 -5.21 23.49
N VAL A 127 -12.05 -6.05 22.88
CA VAL A 127 -13.46 -6.17 23.24
C VAL A 127 -13.62 -6.58 24.71
N LEU A 128 -12.81 -7.53 25.19
CA LEU A 128 -12.84 -7.96 26.58
C LEU A 128 -12.46 -6.83 27.54
N GLY A 129 -11.43 -6.04 27.20
CA GLY A 129 -11.05 -4.85 27.96
C GLY A 129 -12.15 -3.79 28.03
N VAL A 130 -12.80 -3.50 26.90
CA VAL A 130 -13.91 -2.54 26.83
C VAL A 130 -15.10 -3.02 27.68
N VAL A 131 -15.45 -4.30 27.59
CA VAL A 131 -16.55 -4.89 28.38
C VAL A 131 -16.24 -4.84 29.88
N LEU A 132 -15.00 -5.17 30.28
CA LEU A 132 -14.60 -5.12 31.69
C LEU A 132 -14.70 -3.70 32.26
N MET A 133 -14.23 -2.70 31.51
CA MET A 133 -14.34 -1.29 31.91
C MET A 133 -15.79 -0.81 31.98
N ALA A 134 -16.65 -1.25 31.06
CA ALA A 134 -18.08 -0.95 31.12
C ALA A 134 -18.73 -1.55 32.38
N VAL A 135 -18.38 -2.79 32.76
CA VAL A 135 -18.90 -3.41 33.98
C VAL A 135 -18.41 -2.69 35.23
N ILE A 136 -17.11 -2.36 35.32
CA ILE A 136 -16.53 -1.65 36.47
C ILE A 136 -17.15 -0.25 36.63
N SER A 137 -17.34 0.47 35.54
CA SER A 137 -17.96 1.80 35.59
C SER A 137 -19.44 1.74 35.99
N LEU A 138 -20.18 0.76 35.49
CA LEU A 138 -21.58 0.54 35.88
C LEU A 138 -21.72 0.13 37.36
N THR A 139 -20.84 -0.73 37.88
CA THR A 139 -20.87 -1.11 39.30
C THR A 139 -20.47 0.07 40.18
N TYR A 140 -19.46 0.85 39.79
CA TYR A 140 -19.08 2.07 40.50
C TYR A 140 -20.23 3.07 40.57
N LEU A 141 -20.90 3.32 39.44
CA LEU A 141 -22.08 4.20 39.38
C LEU A 141 -23.22 3.67 40.26
N MET A 142 -23.53 2.37 40.19
CA MET A 142 -24.54 1.75 41.05
C MET A 142 -24.25 1.97 42.54
N ILE A 143 -23.01 1.73 42.97
CA ILE A 143 -22.60 1.94 44.37
C ILE A 143 -22.81 3.41 44.77
N VAL A 144 -22.30 4.35 43.96
CA VAL A 144 -22.42 5.80 44.23
C VAL A 144 -23.87 6.27 44.24
N THR A 145 -24.75 5.69 43.42
CA THR A 145 -26.17 6.05 43.39
C THR A 145 -27.00 5.44 44.53
N LEU A 146 -26.54 4.34 45.14
CA LEU A 146 -27.24 3.68 46.25
C LEU A 146 -26.76 4.14 47.65
N THR A 147 -25.57 4.75 47.74
CA THR A 147 -25.04 5.42 48.96
C THR A 147 -25.44 6.87 48.99
#